data_AF-A0A1Q9YIQ5-F1
#
_entry.id   AF-A0A1Q9YIQ5-F1
#
_cell.length_a   1.000
_cell.length_b   1.000
_cell.length_c   1.000
_cell.angle_alpha   90.00
_cell.angle_beta   90.00
_cell.angle_gamma   90.00
#
_symmetry.space_group_name_H-M   'P 1'
#
loop_
_entity.id
_entity.type
_entity.pdbx_description
1 polymer ?
#
loop_
_entity_poly.entity_id
_entity_poly.type
_entity_poly.pdbx_seq_one_letter_code
_entity_poly.pdbx_strand_id
1 'polypeptide(L)'
;MRLFFLEMKRILSSRIAQVLMALALLCSLLLAWLPVTYCYSTFTNAQGQEVTLTGLESVAFEKNLQVAAAGEVTPEKVKAAVEHYQACLRSYGVTESYDLPPGVYEREIMPVSPLLHGVKEAFADPETGMAPSIMEIDPDRLDSWYEICEQRIASLMAMEQPGSQAAQKTAMDMYRSVPKPFQVWPGMNTASLDYQNMLGFLMLLFCVVLAAPSFAAGYQSGADDIFRSTRYGRKQLAIVRIGASMCLSSLWFLGCSVVYLVTANSLFGWECVQTSLQMMYSIVSLPGWSIGQLQVFFAGAATLSVLASVSLTMFVSTRCRSALSALAVSLLLCLLPTVAVMTMPGQLSTWLATLLPAGGTGIQASFLYAVTDFQFLTAGELAIWTPWAMLAAWVLEIPLFAWLAIRAYDRHQPG
;
A
#
# COMPACT_ATOMS: atom_id res chain seq x y z
N MET A 1 -26.35 13.65 -22.17
CA MET A 1 -25.87 12.26 -22.32
C MET A 1 -25.07 12.04 -23.62
N ARG A 2 -25.55 12.40 -24.81
CA ARG A 2 -24.82 12.15 -26.08
C ARG A 2 -23.38 12.71 -26.11
N LEU A 3 -23.15 13.91 -25.57
CA LEU A 3 -21.81 14.53 -25.47
C LEU A 3 -20.84 13.72 -24.60
N PHE A 4 -21.32 13.12 -23.51
CA PHE A 4 -20.51 12.31 -22.60
C PHE A 4 -19.98 11.05 -23.27
N PHE A 5 -20.85 10.31 -23.96
CA PHE A 5 -20.43 9.13 -24.72
C PHE A 5 -19.50 9.46 -25.87
N LEU A 6 -19.67 10.62 -26.52
CA LEU A 6 -18.74 11.09 -27.55
C LEU A 6 -17.36 11.39 -26.98
N GLU A 7 -17.28 12.00 -25.80
CA GLU A 7 -15.98 12.28 -25.16
C GLU A 7 -15.31 11.00 -24.66
N MET A 8 -16.06 10.06 -24.08
CA MET A 8 -15.54 8.73 -23.74
C MET A 8 -15.00 8.01 -24.98
N LYS A 9 -15.77 8.01 -26.07
CA LYS A 9 -15.35 7.40 -27.34
C LYS A 9 -14.09 8.08 -27.88
N ARG A 10 -13.99 9.40 -27.80
CA ARG A 10 -12.80 10.16 -28.20
C ARG A 10 -11.56 9.67 -27.45
N ILE A 11 -11.63 9.59 -26.11
CA ILE A 11 -10.51 9.12 -25.29
C ILE A 11 -10.15 7.67 -25.65
N LEU A 12 -11.13 6.76 -25.67
CA LEU A 12 -10.93 5.33 -25.96
C LEU A 12 -10.45 5.04 -27.39
N SER A 13 -10.76 5.91 -28.34
CA SER A 13 -10.32 5.79 -29.74
C SER A 13 -8.88 6.25 -29.96
N SER A 14 -8.26 6.91 -28.98
CA SER A 14 -6.87 7.34 -29.06
C SER A 14 -5.94 6.14 -29.03
N ARG A 15 -4.97 6.07 -29.97
CA ARG A 15 -3.94 5.03 -29.98
C ARG A 15 -3.17 4.98 -28.66
N ILE A 16 -2.87 6.14 -28.08
CA ILE A 16 -2.16 6.22 -26.78
C ILE A 16 -3.02 5.61 -25.67
N ALA A 17 -4.32 5.89 -25.62
CA ALA A 17 -5.21 5.31 -24.63
C ALA A 17 -5.29 3.79 -24.77
N GLN A 18 -5.41 3.27 -26.00
CA GLN A 18 -5.44 1.83 -26.24
C GLN A 18 -4.14 1.14 -25.81
N VAL A 19 -2.98 1.73 -26.13
CA VAL A 19 -1.67 1.19 -25.72
C VAL A 19 -1.51 1.23 -24.20
N LEU A 20 -1.85 2.34 -23.54
CA LEU A 20 -1.73 2.46 -22.08
C LEU A 20 -2.71 1.52 -21.35
N MET A 21 -3.90 1.31 -21.89
CA MET A 21 -4.84 0.31 -21.36
C MET A 21 -4.30 -1.11 -21.54
N ALA A 22 -3.80 -1.48 -22.72
CA ALA A 22 -3.18 -2.81 -22.89
C ALA A 22 -1.98 -3.01 -21.94
N LEU A 23 -1.13 -1.99 -21.81
CA LEU A 23 0.02 -2.00 -20.92
C LEU A 23 -0.38 -2.11 -19.44
N ALA A 24 -1.41 -1.38 -19.01
CA ALA A 24 -1.93 -1.44 -17.65
C ALA A 24 -2.43 -2.85 -17.28
N LEU A 25 -3.18 -3.50 -18.17
CA LEU A 25 -3.60 -4.89 -17.94
C LEU A 25 -2.41 -5.85 -17.87
N LEU A 26 -1.44 -5.69 -18.79
CA LEU A 26 -0.22 -6.48 -18.76
C LEU A 26 0.55 -6.28 -17.44
N CYS A 27 0.71 -5.03 -17.00
CA CYS A 27 1.34 -4.70 -15.72
C CYS A 27 0.57 -5.30 -14.54
N SER A 28 -0.76 -5.32 -14.56
CA SER A 28 -1.55 -5.92 -13.47
C SER A 28 -1.28 -7.42 -13.30
N LEU A 29 -1.14 -8.17 -14.40
CA LEU A 29 -0.79 -9.59 -14.36
C LEU A 29 0.67 -9.80 -13.99
N LEU A 30 1.57 -9.04 -14.61
CA LEU A 30 3.01 -9.18 -14.42
C LEU A 30 3.42 -8.82 -12.99
N LEU A 31 2.93 -7.72 -12.42
CA LEU A 31 3.23 -7.33 -11.05
C LEU A 31 2.56 -8.23 -10.01
N ALA A 32 1.45 -8.90 -10.35
CA ALA A 32 0.86 -9.91 -9.48
C ALA A 32 1.69 -11.21 -9.48
N TRP A 33 2.32 -11.55 -10.60
CA TRP A 33 3.17 -12.73 -10.74
C TRP A 33 4.61 -12.53 -10.23
N LEU A 34 5.19 -11.34 -10.37
CA LEU A 34 6.57 -11.05 -9.96
C LEU A 34 6.93 -11.47 -8.51
N PRO A 35 6.11 -11.19 -7.48
CA PRO A 35 6.40 -11.64 -6.12
C PRO A 35 6.74 -13.13 -6.02
N VAL A 36 6.06 -13.97 -6.80
CA VAL A 36 6.29 -15.42 -6.81
C VAL A 36 7.71 -15.75 -7.25
N THR A 37 8.28 -14.98 -8.19
CA THR A 37 9.64 -15.24 -8.70
C THR A 37 10.74 -15.02 -7.67
N TYR A 38 10.44 -14.30 -6.58
CA TYR A 38 11.36 -14.07 -5.46
C TYR A 38 11.17 -15.08 -4.32
N CYS A 39 10.19 -15.99 -4.42
CA CYS A 39 10.02 -17.07 -3.47
C CYS A 39 11.03 -18.18 -3.78
N TYR A 40 11.87 -18.50 -2.80
CA TYR A 40 12.76 -19.65 -2.85
C TYR A 40 12.86 -20.27 -1.46
N SER A 41 13.00 -21.59 -1.43
CA SER A 41 13.24 -22.34 -0.20
C SER A 41 14.33 -23.35 -0.49
N THR A 42 15.35 -23.40 0.37
CA THR A 42 16.48 -24.30 0.22
C THR A 42 16.46 -25.30 1.37
N PHE A 43 16.66 -26.58 1.10
CA PHE A 43 16.72 -27.62 2.13
C PHE A 43 17.66 -28.76 1.74
N THR A 44 18.13 -29.52 2.74
CA THR A 44 18.97 -30.70 2.53
C THR A 44 18.10 -31.94 2.35
N ASN A 45 18.23 -32.64 1.23
CA ASN A 45 17.50 -33.86 0.96
C ASN A 45 18.06 -35.07 1.74
N ALA A 46 17.37 -36.22 1.68
CA ALA A 46 17.79 -37.46 2.34
C ALA A 46 19.16 -38.01 1.87
N GLN A 47 19.69 -37.50 0.77
CA GLN A 47 20.99 -37.87 0.20
C GLN A 47 22.10 -36.87 0.60
N GLY A 48 21.80 -35.88 1.45
CA GLY A 48 22.74 -34.85 1.88
C GLY A 48 23.02 -33.77 0.83
N GLN A 49 22.22 -33.71 -0.24
CA GLN A 49 22.33 -32.67 -1.27
C GLN A 49 21.38 -31.51 -0.98
N GLU A 50 21.88 -30.30 -1.18
CA GLU A 50 21.10 -29.08 -1.10
C GLU A 50 20.18 -28.95 -2.33
N VAL A 51 18.88 -28.82 -2.09
CA VAL A 51 17.85 -28.66 -3.11
C VAL A 51 17.19 -27.30 -2.91
N THR A 52 17.13 -26.50 -3.97
CA THR A 52 16.46 -25.19 -3.98
C THR A 52 15.19 -25.29 -4.80
N LEU A 53 14.06 -25.03 -4.15
CA LEU A 53 12.76 -24.82 -4.80
C LEU A 53 12.58 -23.34 -5.10
N THR A 54 11.92 -23.02 -6.20
CA THR A 54 11.64 -21.64 -6.60
C THR A 54 10.18 -21.47 -7.01
N GLY A 55 9.68 -20.24 -6.92
CA GLY A 55 8.33 -19.93 -7.39
C GLY A 55 7.24 -20.61 -6.57
N LEU A 56 6.21 -21.10 -7.28
CA LEU A 56 5.05 -21.74 -6.65
C LEU A 56 5.39 -23.05 -5.93
N GLU A 57 6.45 -23.75 -6.35
CA GLU A 57 6.90 -24.97 -5.65
C GLU A 57 7.45 -24.65 -4.27
N SER A 58 8.21 -23.55 -4.14
CA SER A 58 8.67 -23.04 -2.85
C SER A 58 7.48 -22.64 -1.98
N VAL A 59 6.53 -21.86 -2.51
CA VAL A 59 5.32 -21.46 -1.77
C VAL A 59 4.54 -22.67 -1.25
N ALA A 60 4.34 -23.69 -2.08
CA ALA A 60 3.64 -24.92 -1.68
C ALA A 60 4.43 -25.70 -0.62
N PHE A 61 5.75 -25.76 -0.75
CA PHE A 61 6.63 -26.40 0.23
C PHE A 61 6.56 -25.72 1.60
N GLU A 62 6.69 -24.39 1.65
CA GLU A 62 6.61 -23.63 2.91
C GLU A 62 5.26 -23.80 3.59
N LYS A 63 4.18 -23.73 2.81
CA LYS A 63 2.82 -23.97 3.31
C LYS A 63 2.67 -25.33 3.96
N ASN A 64 3.17 -26.38 3.29
CA ASN A 64 3.10 -27.75 3.81
C ASN A 64 3.93 -27.91 5.09
N LEU A 65 5.08 -27.25 5.16
CA LEU A 65 5.95 -27.29 6.33
C LEU A 65 5.36 -26.55 7.54
N GLN A 66 4.64 -25.46 7.29
CA GLN A 66 4.09 -24.58 8.31
C GLN A 66 2.59 -24.80 8.60
N VAL A 67 2.01 -25.93 8.15
CA VAL A 67 0.57 -26.26 8.38
C VAL A 67 0.22 -26.22 9.87
N ALA A 68 1.11 -26.71 10.74
CA ALA A 68 0.87 -26.73 12.19
C ALA A 68 0.86 -25.32 12.82
N ALA A 69 1.60 -24.37 12.22
CA ALA A 69 1.65 -22.98 12.66
C ALA A 69 0.44 -22.16 12.18
N ALA A 70 -0.24 -22.61 11.12
CA ALA A 70 -1.34 -21.87 10.50
C ALA A 70 -2.58 -21.73 11.42
N GLY A 71 -3.38 -20.70 11.15
CA GLY A 71 -4.61 -20.36 11.85
C GLY A 71 -4.38 -19.41 13.04
N GLU A 72 -5.11 -19.63 14.12
CA GLU A 72 -5.05 -18.76 15.31
C GLU A 72 -3.68 -18.83 15.98
N VAL A 73 -3.13 -17.66 16.29
CA VAL A 73 -1.90 -17.46 17.05
C VAL A 73 -2.26 -17.35 18.53
N THR A 74 -2.37 -18.48 19.23
CA THR A 74 -2.71 -18.47 20.67
C THR A 74 -1.45 -18.33 21.52
N PRO A 75 -1.55 -17.83 22.76
CA PRO A 75 -0.42 -17.78 23.70
C PRO A 75 0.33 -19.12 23.82
N GLU A 76 -0.41 -20.24 23.87
CA GLU A 76 0.15 -21.58 24.00
C GLU A 76 0.97 -22.00 22.77
N LYS A 77 0.50 -21.65 21.56
CA LYS A 77 1.24 -21.91 20.32
C LYS A 77 2.53 -21.08 20.25
N VAL A 78 2.47 -19.81 20.64
CA VAL A 78 3.66 -18.93 20.67
C VAL A 78 4.66 -19.45 21.70
N LYS A 79 4.19 -19.82 22.90
CA LYS A 79 5.01 -20.43 23.94
C LYS A 79 5.70 -21.71 23.46
N ALA A 80 4.93 -22.65 22.90
CA ALA A 80 5.47 -23.89 22.37
C ALA A 80 6.51 -23.66 21.25
N ALA A 81 6.28 -22.67 20.37
CA ALA A 81 7.23 -22.31 19.33
C ALA A 81 8.55 -21.76 19.92
N VAL A 82 8.47 -20.89 20.94
CA VAL A 82 9.65 -20.33 21.62
C VAL A 82 10.41 -21.42 22.39
N GLU A 83 9.71 -22.29 23.11
CA GLU A 83 10.34 -23.43 23.81
C GLU A 83 11.05 -24.37 22.82
N HIS A 84 10.41 -24.68 21.69
CA HIS A 84 10.99 -25.51 20.64
C HIS A 84 12.24 -24.85 20.04
N TYR A 85 12.17 -23.56 19.72
CA TYR A 85 13.31 -22.78 19.25
C TYR A 85 14.48 -22.82 20.24
N GLN A 86 14.21 -22.53 21.52
CA GLN A 86 15.23 -22.54 22.56
C GLN A 86 15.83 -23.93 22.79
N ALA A 87 15.01 -24.98 22.80
CA ALA A 87 15.47 -26.35 22.95
C ALA A 87 16.36 -26.79 21.78
N CYS A 88 15.97 -26.45 20.55
CA CYS A 88 16.75 -26.71 19.34
C CYS A 88 18.13 -26.06 19.46
N LEU A 89 18.20 -24.75 19.69
CA LEU A 89 19.47 -24.03 19.79
C LEU A 89 20.37 -24.55 20.92
N ARG A 90 19.79 -24.83 22.11
CA ARG A 90 20.53 -25.44 23.23
C ARG A 90 21.11 -26.81 22.87
N SER A 91 20.38 -27.63 22.12
CA SER A 91 20.85 -28.97 21.72
C SER A 91 22.07 -28.93 20.79
N TYR A 92 22.21 -27.86 20.01
CA TYR A 92 23.35 -27.62 19.12
C TYR A 92 24.42 -26.72 19.74
N GLY A 93 24.21 -26.20 20.95
CA GLY A 93 25.16 -25.33 21.64
C GLY A 93 25.35 -23.96 20.98
N VAL A 94 24.36 -23.49 20.21
CA VAL A 94 24.38 -22.21 19.51
C VAL A 94 23.38 -21.23 20.11
N THR A 95 23.61 -19.93 19.91
CA THR A 95 22.74 -18.86 20.44
C THR A 95 21.85 -18.22 19.40
N GLU A 96 22.18 -18.39 18.12
CA GLU A 96 21.45 -17.80 17.00
C GLU A 96 21.12 -18.86 15.95
N SER A 97 20.00 -18.68 15.26
CA SER A 97 19.48 -19.67 14.31
C SER A 97 20.32 -19.83 13.04
N TYR A 98 21.08 -18.80 12.65
CA TYR A 98 21.99 -18.85 11.49
C TYR A 98 23.27 -19.64 11.77
N ASP A 99 23.58 -19.93 13.04
CA ASP A 99 24.73 -20.76 13.43
C ASP A 99 24.38 -22.27 13.44
N LEU A 100 23.11 -22.62 13.17
CA LEU A 100 22.67 -24.01 13.11
C LEU A 100 23.34 -24.76 11.94
N PRO A 101 23.61 -26.08 12.10
CA PRO A 101 24.11 -26.89 11.01
C PRO A 101 23.17 -26.87 9.78
N PRO A 102 23.69 -27.04 8.55
CA PRO A 102 22.87 -27.03 7.35
C PRO A 102 21.70 -28.02 7.41
N GLY A 103 20.50 -27.59 7.05
CA GLY A 103 19.28 -28.41 7.05
C GLY A 103 18.51 -28.45 8.38
N VAL A 104 19.12 -28.00 9.50
CA VAL A 104 18.47 -28.01 10.82
C VAL A 104 17.44 -26.89 10.91
N TYR A 105 17.75 -25.71 10.38
CA TYR A 105 16.82 -24.58 10.38
C TYR A 105 15.51 -24.94 9.67
N GLU A 106 15.61 -25.51 8.47
CA GLU A 106 14.48 -25.91 7.65
C GLU A 106 13.63 -26.99 8.33
N ARG A 107 14.27 -27.89 9.08
CA ARG A 107 13.58 -29.01 9.71
C ARG A 107 12.91 -28.63 11.03
N GLU A 108 13.59 -27.86 11.87
CA GLU A 108 13.16 -27.58 13.25
C GLU A 108 12.57 -26.17 13.41
N ILE A 109 13.20 -25.15 12.81
CA ILE A 109 12.81 -23.74 13.05
C ILE A 109 11.77 -23.24 12.04
N MET A 110 11.95 -23.54 10.77
CA MET A 110 11.07 -23.08 9.70
C MET A 110 9.59 -23.48 9.88
N PRO A 111 9.24 -24.68 10.40
CA PRO A 111 7.84 -25.04 10.70
C PRO A 111 7.15 -24.12 11.71
N VAL A 112 7.89 -23.61 12.70
CA VAL A 112 7.36 -22.76 13.79
C VAL A 112 7.63 -21.27 13.57
N SER A 113 8.45 -20.91 12.58
CA SER A 113 8.86 -19.54 12.26
C SER A 113 7.72 -18.51 12.20
N PRO A 114 6.54 -18.80 11.61
CA PRO A 114 5.43 -17.84 11.61
C PRO A 114 4.95 -17.44 13.01
N LEU A 115 5.05 -18.34 14.00
CA LEU A 115 4.67 -18.07 15.39
C LEU A 115 5.77 -17.35 16.19
N LEU A 116 7.01 -17.40 15.70
CA LEU A 116 8.13 -16.64 16.25
C LEU A 116 8.13 -15.18 15.78
N HIS A 117 7.36 -14.87 14.72
CA HIS A 117 7.21 -13.52 14.20
C HIS A 117 6.71 -12.57 15.29
N GLY A 118 7.42 -11.45 15.46
CA GLY A 118 7.05 -10.42 16.43
C GLY A 118 7.33 -10.75 17.91
N VAL A 119 7.79 -11.97 18.25
CA VAL A 119 8.15 -12.31 19.64
C VAL A 119 9.24 -11.38 20.16
N LYS A 120 10.34 -11.21 19.41
CA LYS A 120 11.41 -10.27 19.79
C LYS A 120 10.89 -8.83 19.91
N GLU A 121 10.00 -8.43 19.01
CA GLU A 121 9.40 -7.10 19.00
C GLU A 121 8.52 -6.85 20.24
N ALA A 122 7.75 -7.84 20.69
CA ALA A 122 6.86 -7.71 21.84
C ALA A 122 7.66 -7.48 23.14
N PHE A 123 8.81 -8.13 23.26
CA PHE A 123 9.70 -8.04 24.42
C PHE A 123 10.78 -6.97 24.29
N ALA A 124 10.75 -6.17 23.23
CA ALA A 124 11.74 -5.12 23.05
C ALA A 124 11.67 -4.07 24.16
N ASP A 125 12.85 -3.62 24.57
CA ASP A 125 13.04 -2.76 25.73
C ASP A 125 12.23 -1.45 25.61
N PRO A 126 11.50 -1.02 26.65
CA PRO A 126 10.65 0.16 26.60
C PRO A 126 11.38 1.50 26.45
N GLU A 127 12.67 1.59 26.82
CA GLU A 127 13.43 2.84 26.78
C GLU A 127 14.30 2.94 25.54
N THR A 128 14.94 1.83 25.17
CA THR A 128 15.92 1.76 24.06
C THR A 128 15.32 1.24 22.77
N GLY A 129 14.17 0.57 22.83
CA GLY A 129 13.55 -0.11 21.69
C GLY A 129 14.28 -1.37 21.22
N MET A 130 15.37 -1.77 21.88
CA MET A 130 16.18 -2.93 21.47
C MET A 130 15.48 -4.25 21.80
N ALA A 131 15.42 -5.13 20.81
CA ALA A 131 14.77 -6.44 20.94
C ALA A 131 15.73 -7.48 21.54
N PRO A 132 15.33 -8.22 22.59
CA PRO A 132 16.17 -9.28 23.16
C PRO A 132 16.31 -10.47 22.21
N SER A 133 17.29 -11.34 22.46
CA SER A 133 17.33 -12.64 21.77
C SER A 133 16.15 -13.51 22.23
N ILE A 134 15.62 -14.37 21.34
CA ILE A 134 14.57 -15.33 21.73
C ILE A 134 15.07 -16.26 22.85
N MET A 135 16.39 -16.49 22.93
CA MET A 135 17.02 -17.27 24.00
C MET A 135 16.93 -16.63 25.40
N GLU A 136 16.74 -15.31 25.47
CA GLU A 136 16.67 -14.53 26.71
C GLU A 136 15.23 -14.36 27.21
N ILE A 137 14.24 -14.73 26.39
CA ILE A 137 12.82 -14.60 26.71
C ILE A 137 12.39 -15.78 27.57
N ASP A 138 11.83 -15.49 28.75
CA ASP A 138 11.22 -16.48 29.61
C ASP A 138 9.89 -16.99 28.99
N PRO A 139 9.77 -18.27 28.63
CA PRO A 139 8.55 -18.82 28.02
C PRO A 139 7.30 -18.66 28.88
N ASP A 140 7.41 -18.62 30.21
CA ASP A 140 6.24 -18.49 31.09
C ASP A 140 5.57 -17.11 30.97
N ARG A 141 6.31 -16.08 30.54
CA ARG A 141 5.74 -14.76 30.27
C ARG A 141 4.82 -14.77 29.05
N LEU A 142 4.95 -15.75 28.14
CA LEU A 142 4.15 -15.83 26.92
C LEU A 142 2.69 -16.22 27.20
N ASP A 143 2.35 -16.70 28.40
CA ASP A 143 0.96 -16.94 28.80
C ASP A 143 0.13 -15.64 28.73
N SER A 144 0.77 -14.48 28.95
CA SER A 144 0.21 -13.13 28.80
C SER A 144 0.55 -12.47 27.45
N TRP A 145 0.78 -13.25 26.38
CA TRP A 145 1.25 -12.77 25.08
C TRP A 145 0.58 -11.46 24.59
N TYR A 146 -0.75 -11.42 24.55
CA TYR A 146 -1.48 -10.27 24.06
C TYR A 146 -1.43 -9.03 24.96
N GLU A 147 -1.22 -9.22 26.26
CA GLU A 147 -1.01 -8.11 27.20
C GLU A 147 0.37 -7.50 26.98
N ILE A 148 1.38 -8.33 26.69
CA ILE A 148 2.73 -7.88 26.35
C ILE A 148 2.72 -7.08 25.04
N CYS A 149 2.02 -7.55 24.00
CA CYS A 149 1.87 -6.78 22.77
C CYS A 149 1.19 -5.41 23.00
N GLU A 150 0.18 -5.34 23.87
CA GLU A 150 -0.47 -4.06 24.22
C GLU A 150 0.47 -3.13 24.99
N GLN A 151 1.26 -3.65 25.92
CA GLN A 151 2.29 -2.88 26.63
C GLN A 151 3.36 -2.34 25.67
N ARG A 152 3.77 -3.14 24.68
CA ARG A 152 4.75 -2.74 23.67
C ARG A 152 4.29 -1.54 22.86
N ILE A 153 3.00 -1.42 22.55
CA ILE A 153 2.49 -0.25 21.82
C ILE A 153 2.52 1.00 22.68
N ALA A 154 2.20 0.88 23.96
CA ALA A 154 2.27 2.02 24.86
C ALA A 154 3.69 2.60 24.91
N SER A 155 4.72 1.74 25.01
CA SER A 155 6.11 2.18 25.00
C SER A 155 6.56 2.68 23.63
N LEU A 156 6.21 1.98 22.55
CA LEU A 156 6.53 2.40 21.18
C LEU A 156 5.93 3.79 20.85
N MET A 157 4.66 4.02 21.18
CA MET A 157 4.02 5.30 20.92
C MET A 157 4.60 6.43 21.78
N ALA A 158 5.11 6.13 22.98
CA ALA A 158 5.84 7.11 23.78
C ALA A 158 7.17 7.53 23.13
N MET A 159 7.83 6.60 22.43
CA MET A 159 9.06 6.85 21.67
C MET A 159 8.80 7.57 20.33
N GLU A 160 7.80 7.13 19.57
CA GLU A 160 7.46 7.66 18.24
C GLU A 160 6.74 9.02 18.30
N GLN A 161 5.93 9.24 19.34
CA GLN A 161 5.11 10.45 19.51
C GLN A 161 5.32 11.12 20.87
N PRO A 162 6.56 11.51 21.25
CA PRO A 162 6.85 12.03 22.59
C PRO A 162 6.13 13.34 22.89
N GLY A 163 5.84 14.14 21.85
CA GLY A 163 5.19 15.45 21.96
C GLY A 163 3.66 15.43 21.87
N SER A 164 3.01 14.27 21.69
CA SER A 164 1.57 14.20 21.44
C SER A 164 0.88 13.08 22.22
N GLN A 165 0.38 13.42 23.41
CA GLN A 165 -0.42 12.52 24.23
C GLN A 165 -1.73 12.10 23.51
N ALA A 166 -2.29 12.97 22.68
CA ALA A 166 -3.48 12.67 21.88
C ALA A 166 -3.21 11.57 20.84
N ALA A 167 -2.05 11.60 20.17
CA ALA A 167 -1.65 10.57 19.22
C ALA A 167 -1.42 9.22 19.92
N GLN A 168 -0.72 9.24 21.07
CA GLN A 168 -0.50 8.04 21.89
C GLN A 168 -1.83 7.39 22.31
N LYS A 169 -2.77 8.20 22.84
CA LYS A 169 -4.09 7.70 23.24
C LYS A 169 -4.87 7.12 22.06
N THR A 170 -4.89 7.82 20.93
CA THR A 170 -5.61 7.38 19.73
C THR A 170 -5.05 6.05 19.20
N ALA A 171 -3.72 5.91 19.15
CA ALA A 171 -3.06 4.67 18.75
C ALA A 171 -3.40 3.50 19.70
N MET A 172 -3.39 3.73 21.01
CA MET A 172 -3.79 2.73 22.00
C MET A 172 -5.26 2.29 21.84
N ASP A 173 -6.17 3.25 21.64
CA ASP A 173 -7.59 2.97 21.44
C ASP A 173 -7.82 2.18 20.13
N MET A 174 -7.09 2.52 19.06
CA MET A 174 -7.09 1.76 17.81
C MET A 174 -6.60 0.33 18.02
N TYR A 175 -5.47 0.14 18.71
CA TYR A 175 -4.93 -1.20 18.90
C TYR A 175 -5.79 -2.08 19.81
N ARG A 176 -6.44 -1.50 20.83
CA ARG A 176 -7.39 -2.23 21.68
C ARG A 176 -8.58 -2.80 20.90
N SER A 177 -8.94 -2.17 19.78
CA SER A 177 -9.99 -2.65 18.89
C SER A 177 -9.54 -3.76 17.92
N VAL A 178 -8.23 -4.08 17.89
CA VAL A 178 -7.70 -5.15 17.04
C VAL A 178 -8.23 -6.51 17.50
N PRO A 179 -8.82 -7.31 16.61
CA PRO A 179 -9.28 -8.65 16.93
C PRO A 179 -8.13 -9.56 17.37
N LYS A 180 -8.33 -10.27 18.48
CA LYS A 180 -7.41 -11.26 19.05
C LYS A 180 -8.19 -12.59 19.24
N PRO A 181 -7.58 -13.77 18.98
CA PRO A 181 -6.20 -13.97 18.56
C PRO A 181 -5.93 -13.54 17.12
N PHE A 182 -4.67 -13.22 16.81
CA PHE A 182 -4.21 -12.99 15.45
C PHE A 182 -4.30 -14.26 14.61
N GLN A 183 -4.35 -14.10 13.29
CA GLN A 183 -4.38 -15.19 12.31
C GLN A 183 -3.10 -15.18 11.49
N VAL A 184 -2.52 -16.35 11.24
CA VAL A 184 -1.36 -16.49 10.35
C VAL A 184 -1.58 -17.62 9.35
N TRP A 185 -1.40 -17.32 8.07
CA TRP A 185 -1.49 -18.28 6.97
C TRP A 185 -0.25 -18.14 6.09
N PRO A 186 0.64 -19.16 6.10
CA PRO A 186 1.88 -19.18 5.34
C PRO A 186 1.74 -18.98 3.83
N GLY A 187 2.81 -18.47 3.21
CA GLY A 187 3.02 -18.48 1.76
C GLY A 187 2.96 -17.11 1.07
N MET A 188 2.23 -16.14 1.63
CA MET A 188 2.24 -14.75 1.14
C MET A 188 3.15 -13.89 2.01
N ASN A 189 3.91 -12.99 1.39
CA ASN A 189 4.75 -12.01 2.08
C ASN A 189 4.36 -10.57 1.71
N THR A 190 5.00 -9.60 2.38
CA THR A 190 4.76 -8.16 2.17
C THR A 190 5.04 -7.69 0.74
N ALA A 191 5.91 -8.39 -0.01
CA ALA A 191 6.23 -8.03 -1.38
C ALA A 191 4.98 -8.00 -2.27
N SER A 192 4.00 -8.88 -2.05
CA SER A 192 2.74 -8.81 -2.80
C SER A 192 2.04 -7.45 -2.65
N LEU A 193 2.04 -6.84 -1.48
CA LEU A 193 1.42 -5.52 -1.28
C LEU A 193 2.29 -4.39 -1.85
N ASP A 194 3.62 -4.52 -1.77
CA ASP A 194 4.53 -3.56 -2.40
C ASP A 194 4.33 -3.51 -3.93
N TYR A 195 4.17 -4.66 -4.57
CA TYR A 195 3.87 -4.74 -6.00
C TYR A 195 2.47 -4.23 -6.35
N GLN A 196 1.48 -4.39 -5.45
CA GLN A 196 0.19 -3.71 -5.58
C GLN A 196 0.36 -2.18 -5.55
N ASN A 197 1.23 -1.66 -4.68
CA ASN A 197 1.53 -0.22 -4.61
C ASN A 197 2.23 0.26 -5.89
N MET A 198 3.19 -0.49 -6.41
CA MET A 198 3.85 -0.19 -7.70
C MET A 198 2.83 -0.14 -8.85
N LEU A 199 1.87 -1.07 -8.90
CA LEU A 199 0.78 -1.02 -9.88
C LEU A 199 -0.01 0.28 -9.72
N GLY A 200 -0.39 0.64 -8.49
CA GLY A 200 -1.12 1.88 -8.19
C GLY A 200 -0.40 3.11 -8.74
N PHE A 201 0.92 3.19 -8.52
CA PHE A 201 1.76 4.28 -9.02
C PHE A 201 1.81 4.35 -10.55
N LEU A 202 2.02 3.22 -11.24
CA LEU A 202 2.03 3.18 -12.71
C LEU A 202 0.68 3.62 -13.29
N MET A 203 -0.41 3.16 -12.67
CA MET A 203 -1.77 3.50 -13.08
C MET A 203 -2.08 4.98 -12.89
N LEU A 204 -1.60 5.58 -11.79
CA LEU A 204 -1.63 7.03 -11.59
C LEU A 204 -0.97 7.75 -12.78
N LEU A 205 0.27 7.37 -13.14
CA LEU A 205 1.00 8.00 -14.23
C LEU A 205 0.27 7.86 -15.57
N PHE A 206 -0.28 6.68 -15.88
CA PHE A 206 -1.05 6.48 -17.12
C PHE A 206 -2.31 7.34 -17.15
N CYS A 207 -3.05 7.44 -16.04
CA CYS A 207 -4.23 8.29 -15.96
C CYS A 207 -3.87 9.77 -16.15
N VAL A 208 -2.75 10.23 -15.59
CA VAL A 208 -2.24 11.60 -15.73
C VAL A 208 -1.82 11.90 -17.16
N VAL A 209 -1.13 10.97 -17.83
CA VAL A 209 -0.76 11.09 -19.25
C VAL A 209 -1.99 11.25 -20.13
N LEU A 210 -3.08 10.53 -19.83
CA LEU A 210 -4.34 10.64 -20.57
C LEU A 210 -5.13 11.90 -20.23
N ALA A 211 -5.09 12.36 -18.98
CA ALA A 211 -5.82 13.54 -18.53
C ALA A 211 -5.15 14.86 -18.94
N ALA A 212 -3.82 14.93 -18.95
CA ALA A 212 -3.04 16.14 -19.24
C ALA A 212 -3.40 16.85 -20.55
N PRO A 213 -3.60 16.18 -21.71
CA PRO A 213 -3.96 16.85 -22.96
C PRO A 213 -5.42 17.28 -23.06
N SER A 214 -6.28 16.97 -22.09
CA SER A 214 -7.75 17.10 -22.22
C SER A 214 -8.23 18.52 -22.57
N PHE A 215 -7.58 19.56 -22.03
CA PHE A 215 -7.86 20.96 -22.39
C PHE A 215 -6.71 21.58 -23.19
N ALA A 216 -5.47 21.40 -22.73
CA ALA A 216 -4.29 22.02 -23.34
C ALA A 216 -4.07 21.66 -24.82
N ALA A 217 -4.46 20.46 -25.27
CA ALA A 217 -4.37 20.10 -26.69
C ALA A 217 -5.36 20.88 -27.58
N GLY A 218 -6.52 21.26 -27.02
CA GLY A 218 -7.51 22.08 -27.71
C GLY A 218 -7.00 23.51 -27.92
N TYR A 219 -6.30 24.07 -26.93
CA TYR A 219 -5.67 25.37 -27.05
C TYR A 219 -4.52 25.37 -28.08
N GLN A 220 -3.67 24.35 -28.03
CA GLN A 220 -2.53 24.23 -28.94
C GLN A 220 -2.94 24.09 -30.42
N SER A 221 -4.08 23.45 -30.69
CA SER A 221 -4.59 23.20 -32.04
C SER A 221 -5.57 24.27 -32.56
N GLY A 222 -5.97 25.23 -31.72
CA GLY A 222 -7.05 26.19 -32.04
C GLY A 222 -8.45 25.57 -32.10
N ALA A 223 -8.59 24.26 -31.86
CA ALA A 223 -9.88 23.58 -31.86
C ALA A 223 -10.82 24.10 -30.74
N ASP A 224 -10.25 24.65 -29.67
CA ASP A 224 -11.01 25.24 -28.58
C ASP A 224 -11.88 26.42 -29.04
N ASP A 225 -11.38 27.28 -29.93
CA ASP A 225 -12.13 28.44 -30.46
C ASP A 225 -13.39 28.00 -31.20
N ILE A 226 -13.26 26.92 -31.98
CA ILE A 226 -14.39 26.30 -32.68
C ILE A 226 -15.39 25.75 -31.67
N PHE A 227 -14.94 24.99 -30.66
CA PHE A 227 -15.85 24.43 -29.67
C PHE A 227 -16.63 25.52 -28.93
N ARG A 228 -15.98 26.61 -28.54
CA ARG A 228 -16.60 27.71 -27.79
C ARG A 228 -17.65 28.50 -28.58
N SER A 229 -17.64 28.42 -29.90
CA SER A 229 -18.71 28.94 -30.76
C SER A 229 -20.00 28.11 -30.71
N THR A 230 -19.94 26.88 -30.16
CA THR A 230 -21.09 25.97 -30.06
C THR A 230 -21.90 26.18 -28.77
N ARG A 231 -23.20 25.79 -28.80
CA ARG A 231 -24.15 25.92 -27.68
C ARG A 231 -23.64 25.32 -26.36
N TYR A 232 -22.82 24.28 -26.41
CA TYR A 232 -22.34 23.54 -25.23
C TYR A 232 -20.82 23.64 -25.02
N GLY A 233 -20.14 24.51 -25.76
CA GLY A 233 -18.67 24.57 -25.85
C GLY A 233 -17.91 25.18 -24.67
N ARG A 234 -18.59 25.67 -23.64
CA ARG A 234 -17.96 26.34 -22.48
C ARG A 234 -18.05 25.45 -21.23
N LYS A 235 -18.67 25.93 -20.16
CA LYS A 235 -18.88 25.19 -18.91
C LYS A 235 -19.36 23.73 -19.09
N GLN A 236 -20.31 23.48 -20.00
CA GLN A 236 -20.87 22.15 -20.19
C GLN A 236 -19.88 21.16 -20.81
N LEU A 237 -19.01 21.61 -21.73
CA LEU A 237 -17.94 20.79 -22.27
C LEU A 237 -16.90 20.45 -21.20
N ALA A 238 -16.53 21.40 -20.33
CA ALA A 238 -15.63 21.12 -19.22
C ALA A 238 -16.17 20.07 -18.25
N ILE A 239 -17.45 20.17 -17.86
CA ILE A 239 -18.12 19.18 -17.00
C ILE A 239 -18.07 17.79 -17.66
N VAL A 240 -18.38 17.73 -18.96
CA VAL A 240 -18.39 16.47 -19.71
C VAL A 240 -16.98 15.86 -19.78
N ARG A 241 -15.94 16.65 -20.08
CA ARG A 241 -14.55 16.18 -20.13
C ARG A 241 -14.07 15.65 -18.79
N ILE A 242 -14.29 16.40 -17.71
CA ILE A 242 -13.90 15.98 -16.37
C ILE A 242 -14.63 14.70 -15.97
N GLY A 243 -15.96 14.66 -16.16
CA GLY A 243 -16.75 13.47 -15.86
C GLY A 243 -16.31 12.24 -16.65
N ALA A 244 -16.01 12.40 -17.94
CA ALA A 244 -15.55 11.30 -18.80
C ALA A 244 -14.18 10.78 -18.33
N SER A 245 -13.22 11.67 -18.06
CA SER A 245 -11.89 11.30 -17.57
C SER A 245 -11.96 10.62 -16.20
N MET A 246 -12.74 11.16 -15.25
CA MET A 246 -12.91 10.55 -13.93
C MET A 246 -13.55 9.16 -14.01
N CYS A 247 -14.61 9.01 -14.81
CA CYS A 247 -15.27 7.72 -14.99
C CYS A 247 -14.33 6.68 -15.60
N LEU A 248 -13.61 7.05 -16.67
CA LEU A 248 -12.66 6.15 -17.33
C LEU A 248 -11.50 5.78 -16.39
N SER A 249 -10.88 6.75 -15.71
CA SER A 249 -9.79 6.47 -14.77
C SER A 249 -10.24 5.58 -13.62
N SER A 250 -11.44 5.80 -13.06
CA SER A 250 -11.99 4.95 -11.99
C SER A 250 -12.23 3.52 -12.46
N LEU A 251 -12.97 3.33 -13.56
CA LEU A 251 -13.27 2.00 -14.10
C LEU A 251 -11.99 1.25 -14.48
N TRP A 252 -11.03 1.96 -15.07
CA TRP A 252 -9.78 1.39 -15.51
C TRP A 252 -8.89 0.96 -14.34
N PHE A 253 -8.75 1.81 -13.32
CA PHE A 253 -7.99 1.51 -12.11
C PHE A 253 -8.59 0.34 -11.33
N LEU A 254 -9.91 0.37 -11.11
CA LEU A 254 -10.61 -0.70 -10.40
C LEU A 254 -10.50 -2.03 -11.15
N GLY A 255 -10.67 -2.01 -12.49
CA GLY A 255 -10.50 -3.21 -13.32
C GLY A 255 -9.10 -3.83 -13.18
N CYS A 256 -8.04 -3.02 -13.29
CA CYS A 256 -6.67 -3.50 -13.13
C CYS A 256 -6.38 -3.97 -11.70
N SER A 257 -6.95 -3.30 -10.69
CA SER A 257 -6.81 -3.70 -9.29
C SER A 257 -7.49 -5.05 -9.02
N VAL A 258 -8.69 -5.28 -9.57
CA VAL A 258 -9.38 -6.58 -9.45
C VAL A 258 -8.57 -7.68 -10.12
N VAL A 259 -8.05 -7.45 -11.33
CA VAL A 259 -7.19 -8.43 -12.03
C VAL A 259 -5.96 -8.75 -11.19
N TYR A 260 -5.30 -7.72 -10.64
CA TYR A 260 -4.15 -7.89 -9.75
C TYR A 260 -4.49 -8.75 -8.53
N LEU A 261 -5.53 -8.38 -7.78
CA LEU A 261 -5.91 -9.05 -6.53
C LEU A 261 -6.30 -10.51 -6.76
N VAL A 262 -7.12 -10.77 -7.78
CA VAL A 262 -7.52 -12.14 -8.13
C VAL A 262 -6.30 -12.97 -8.54
N THR A 263 -5.39 -12.40 -9.33
CA THR A 263 -4.20 -13.11 -9.80
C THR A 263 -3.24 -13.40 -8.64
N ALA A 264 -2.87 -12.39 -7.85
CA ALA A 264 -1.94 -12.52 -6.73
C ALA A 264 -2.50 -13.51 -5.68
N ASN A 265 -3.76 -13.37 -5.29
CA ASN A 265 -4.38 -14.25 -4.30
C ASN A 265 -4.58 -15.68 -4.83
N SER A 266 -4.75 -15.87 -6.14
CA SER A 266 -4.82 -17.22 -6.72
C SER A 266 -3.45 -17.89 -6.82
N LEU A 267 -2.38 -17.12 -7.01
CA LEU A 267 -1.00 -17.63 -7.01
C LEU A 267 -0.55 -18.04 -5.60
N PHE A 268 -0.83 -17.19 -4.61
CA PHE A 268 -0.42 -17.42 -3.24
C PHE A 268 -1.41 -18.22 -2.40
N GLY A 269 -2.64 -18.43 -2.86
CA GLY A 269 -3.73 -19.07 -2.10
C GLY A 269 -4.63 -18.06 -1.37
N TRP A 270 -5.93 -18.30 -1.42
CA TRP A 270 -6.94 -17.40 -0.85
C TRP A 270 -7.01 -17.45 0.67
N GLU A 271 -6.47 -18.49 1.29
CA GLU A 271 -6.29 -18.61 2.74
C GLU A 271 -5.34 -17.53 3.30
N CYS A 272 -4.30 -17.15 2.55
CA CYS A 272 -3.31 -16.14 2.96
C CYS A 272 -3.92 -14.76 3.22
N VAL A 273 -5.05 -14.48 2.59
CA VAL A 273 -5.81 -13.23 2.71
C VAL A 273 -6.35 -13.04 4.13
N GLN A 274 -6.52 -14.13 4.90
CA GLN A 274 -7.01 -14.11 6.28
C GLN A 274 -5.93 -13.77 7.31
N THR A 275 -4.64 -13.77 6.92
CA THR A 275 -3.55 -13.37 7.81
C THR A 275 -3.81 -11.98 8.38
N SER A 276 -3.61 -11.81 9.68
CA SER A 276 -3.71 -10.51 10.34
C SER A 276 -2.55 -9.63 9.90
N LEU A 277 -2.80 -8.32 9.74
CA LEU A 277 -1.76 -7.35 9.42
C LEU A 277 -0.58 -7.44 10.41
N GLN A 278 -0.91 -7.68 11.67
CA GLN A 278 0.02 -7.84 12.79
C GLN A 278 1.04 -8.97 12.57
N MET A 279 0.64 -10.04 11.89
CA MET A 279 1.50 -11.20 11.64
C MET A 279 2.29 -11.09 10.33
N MET A 280 1.97 -10.13 9.47
CA MET A 280 2.67 -9.93 8.19
C MET A 280 3.66 -8.77 8.24
N TYR A 281 3.31 -7.67 8.92
CA TYR A 281 4.15 -6.47 8.99
C TYR A 281 4.84 -6.32 10.34
N SER A 282 4.06 -6.16 11.40
CA SER A 282 4.56 -5.92 12.75
C SER A 282 3.43 -6.14 13.74
N ILE A 283 3.71 -6.78 14.88
CA ILE A 283 2.69 -7.14 15.88
C ILE A 283 2.01 -5.94 16.52
N VAL A 284 2.61 -4.76 16.35
CA VAL A 284 2.14 -3.48 16.88
C VAL A 284 1.40 -2.62 15.85
N SER A 285 1.15 -3.17 14.66
CA SER A 285 0.34 -2.51 13.63
C SER A 285 -1.02 -2.08 14.18
N LEU A 286 -1.37 -0.80 14.00
CA LEU A 286 -2.54 -0.17 14.62
C LEU A 286 -3.90 -0.69 14.13
N PRO A 287 -4.14 -0.93 12.81
CA PRO A 287 -5.45 -1.36 12.35
C PRO A 287 -5.63 -2.87 12.46
N GLY A 288 -6.80 -3.30 12.95
CA GLY A 288 -7.19 -4.70 13.06
C GLY A 288 -7.67 -5.31 11.75
N TRP A 289 -6.93 -5.11 10.66
CA TRP A 289 -7.28 -5.60 9.34
C TRP A 289 -6.62 -6.95 9.03
N SER A 290 -7.33 -7.78 8.27
CA SER A 290 -6.70 -8.87 7.53
C SER A 290 -6.02 -8.36 6.26
N ILE A 291 -5.09 -9.13 5.70
CA ILE A 291 -4.42 -8.77 4.45
C ILE A 291 -5.41 -8.54 3.31
N GLY A 292 -6.49 -9.30 3.22
CA GLY A 292 -7.56 -9.05 2.24
C GLY A 292 -8.27 -7.72 2.41
N GLN A 293 -8.59 -7.38 3.65
CA GLN A 293 -9.19 -6.08 3.95
C GLN A 293 -8.23 -4.95 3.58
N LEU A 294 -6.95 -5.07 3.90
CA LEU A 294 -5.93 -4.10 3.51
C LEU A 294 -5.84 -3.99 1.98
N GLN A 295 -5.74 -5.10 1.26
CA GLN A 295 -5.65 -5.14 -0.20
C GLN A 295 -6.82 -4.39 -0.87
N VAL A 296 -8.06 -4.67 -0.45
CA VAL A 296 -9.27 -4.04 -1.00
C VAL A 296 -9.37 -2.58 -0.58
N PHE A 297 -9.10 -2.27 0.69
CA PHE A 297 -9.16 -0.90 1.20
C PHE A 297 -8.10 -0.03 0.52
N PHE A 298 -6.89 -0.55 0.35
CA PHE A 298 -5.81 0.11 -0.37
C PHE A 298 -6.18 0.34 -1.84
N ALA A 299 -6.78 -0.63 -2.53
CA ALA A 299 -7.26 -0.42 -3.90
C ALA A 299 -8.31 0.71 -3.98
N GLY A 300 -9.22 0.81 -3.00
CA GLY A 300 -10.17 1.90 -2.88
C GLY A 300 -9.51 3.26 -2.62
N ALA A 301 -8.61 3.32 -1.64
CA ALA A 301 -7.84 4.52 -1.29
C ALA A 301 -6.97 5.02 -2.47
N ALA A 302 -6.28 4.10 -3.14
CA ALA A 302 -5.50 4.38 -4.33
C ALA A 302 -6.37 4.89 -5.49
N THR A 303 -7.59 4.37 -5.66
CA THR A 303 -8.55 4.90 -6.64
C THR A 303 -8.90 6.37 -6.34
N LEU A 304 -9.16 6.72 -5.08
CA LEU A 304 -9.44 8.09 -4.67
C LEU A 304 -8.24 9.02 -4.93
N SER A 305 -7.04 8.57 -4.56
CA SER A 305 -5.78 9.28 -4.83
C SER A 305 -5.56 9.51 -6.34
N VAL A 306 -5.80 8.52 -7.18
CA VAL A 306 -5.73 8.64 -8.65
C VAL A 306 -6.76 9.65 -9.16
N LEU A 307 -8.00 9.60 -8.67
CA LEU A 307 -9.05 10.55 -9.08
C LEU A 307 -8.73 11.99 -8.65
N ALA A 308 -8.22 12.19 -7.44
CA ALA A 308 -7.74 13.49 -6.97
C ALA A 308 -6.60 13.99 -7.88
N SER A 309 -5.66 13.13 -8.25
CA SER A 309 -4.53 13.48 -9.13
C SER A 309 -4.98 13.80 -10.56
N VAL A 310 -5.95 13.06 -11.10
CA VAL A 310 -6.56 13.33 -12.40
C VAL A 310 -7.30 14.67 -12.37
N SER A 311 -8.04 14.97 -11.30
CA SER A 311 -8.74 16.25 -11.15
C SER A 311 -7.76 17.44 -11.09
N LEU A 312 -6.65 17.29 -10.36
CA LEU A 312 -5.56 18.26 -10.32
C LEU A 312 -4.91 18.43 -11.70
N THR A 313 -4.63 17.33 -12.39
CA THR A 313 -4.08 17.32 -13.76
C THR A 313 -5.00 18.06 -14.75
N MET A 314 -6.31 17.85 -14.65
CA MET A 314 -7.29 18.55 -15.47
C MET A 314 -7.29 20.05 -15.17
N PHE A 315 -7.18 20.46 -13.90
CA PHE A 315 -7.02 21.86 -13.54
C PHE A 315 -5.73 22.47 -14.12
N VAL A 316 -4.60 21.78 -14.00
CA VAL A 316 -3.33 22.20 -14.62
C VAL A 316 -3.46 22.32 -16.13
N SER A 317 -4.11 21.35 -16.79
CA SER A 317 -4.38 21.35 -18.22
C SER A 317 -5.14 22.61 -18.68
N THR A 318 -6.07 23.14 -17.88
CA THR A 318 -6.79 24.38 -18.23
C THR A 318 -5.93 25.64 -18.17
N ARG A 319 -4.79 25.61 -17.45
CA ARG A 319 -3.87 26.74 -17.27
C ARG A 319 -2.68 26.72 -18.23
N CYS A 320 -2.37 25.56 -18.81
CA CYS A 320 -1.26 25.37 -19.74
C CYS A 320 -1.68 25.64 -21.18
N ARG A 321 -0.80 26.25 -21.99
CA ARG A 321 -1.05 26.54 -23.42
C ARG A 321 -0.74 25.37 -24.36
N SER A 322 0.02 24.37 -23.89
CA SER A 322 0.41 23.21 -24.68
C SER A 322 0.21 21.91 -23.91
N ALA A 323 -0.08 20.81 -24.63
CA ALA A 323 -0.23 19.50 -24.00
C ALA A 323 1.06 19.05 -23.29
N LEU A 324 2.23 19.41 -23.85
CA LEU A 324 3.54 19.10 -23.27
C LEU A 324 3.75 19.80 -21.91
N SER A 325 3.42 21.09 -21.80
CA SER A 325 3.57 21.82 -20.53
C SER A 325 2.61 21.32 -19.46
N ALA A 326 1.36 20.99 -19.84
CA ALA A 326 0.40 20.37 -18.93
C ALA A 326 0.90 19.03 -18.40
N LEU A 327 1.44 18.19 -19.28
CA LEU A 327 1.99 16.89 -18.92
C LEU A 327 3.20 17.02 -17.98
N ALA A 328 4.17 17.88 -18.33
CA ALA A 328 5.38 18.07 -17.53
C ALA A 328 5.06 18.51 -16.09
N VAL A 329 4.20 19.52 -15.93
CA VAL A 329 3.79 20.01 -14.60
C VAL A 329 3.04 18.92 -13.82
N SER A 330 2.15 18.19 -14.48
CA SER A 330 1.35 17.15 -13.80
C SER A 330 2.22 15.97 -13.35
N LEU A 331 3.20 15.55 -14.16
CA LEU A 331 4.15 14.51 -13.77
C LEU A 331 5.03 14.96 -12.60
N LEU A 332 5.51 16.21 -12.59
CA LEU A 332 6.26 16.76 -11.46
C LEU A 332 5.44 16.71 -10.16
N LEU A 333 4.16 17.08 -10.22
CA LEU A 333 3.25 17.00 -9.06
C LEU A 333 3.02 15.55 -8.61
N CYS A 334 3.06 14.58 -9.52
CA CYS A 334 2.93 13.16 -9.16
C CYS A 334 4.18 12.60 -8.45
N LEU A 335 5.37 13.10 -8.81
CA LEU A 335 6.64 12.67 -8.22
C LEU A 335 6.94 13.39 -6.90
N LEU A 336 6.38 14.57 -6.70
CA LEU A 336 6.70 15.45 -5.58
C LEU A 336 6.54 14.80 -4.19
N PRO A 337 5.47 14.02 -3.89
CA PRO A 337 5.33 13.37 -2.58
C PRO A 337 6.47 12.39 -2.29
N THR A 338 6.80 11.54 -3.26
CA THR A 338 7.89 10.57 -3.13
C THR A 338 9.22 11.26 -2.93
N VAL A 339 9.51 12.31 -3.71
CA VAL A 339 10.75 13.10 -3.57
C VAL A 339 10.81 13.80 -2.21
N ALA A 340 9.68 14.33 -1.72
CA ALA A 340 9.63 15.00 -0.43
C ALA A 340 9.95 14.03 0.72
N VAL A 341 9.37 12.83 0.74
CA VAL A 341 9.67 11.82 1.76
C VAL A 341 11.15 11.37 1.71
N MET A 342 11.74 11.29 0.52
CA MET A 342 13.14 10.89 0.36
C MET A 342 14.17 11.96 0.75
N THR A 343 13.81 13.24 0.65
CA THR A 343 14.78 14.35 0.74
C THR A 343 14.57 15.26 1.94
N MET A 344 13.35 15.30 2.49
CA MET A 344 12.98 16.22 3.56
C MET A 344 12.73 15.45 4.85
N PRO A 345 13.51 15.70 5.92
CA PRO A 345 13.27 15.07 7.21
C PRO A 345 12.08 15.72 7.95
N GLY A 346 11.36 14.91 8.71
CA GLY A 346 10.37 15.35 9.70
C GLY A 346 8.98 15.66 9.15
N GLN A 347 8.17 16.35 9.96
CA GLN A 347 6.72 16.52 9.72
C GLN A 347 6.37 17.16 8.37
N LEU A 348 7.26 17.98 7.80
CA LEU A 348 6.98 18.68 6.55
C LEU A 348 6.78 17.69 5.38
N SER A 349 7.54 16.60 5.33
CA SER A 349 7.34 15.57 4.32
C SER A 349 6.04 14.80 4.56
N THR A 350 5.67 14.52 5.81
CA THR A 350 4.39 13.91 6.19
C THR A 350 3.19 14.76 5.75
N TRP A 351 3.24 16.07 5.98
CA TRP A 351 2.21 17.00 5.54
C TRP A 351 2.10 17.06 4.02
N LEU A 352 3.23 17.16 3.31
CA LEU A 352 3.24 17.17 1.84
C LEU A 352 2.71 15.86 1.26
N ALA A 353 3.13 14.72 1.78
CA ALA A 353 2.66 13.41 1.35
C ALA A 353 1.15 13.22 1.63
N THR A 354 0.65 13.80 2.71
CA THR A 354 -0.77 13.70 3.07
C THR A 354 -1.67 14.59 2.21
N LEU A 355 -1.23 15.82 1.91
CA LEU A 355 -2.01 16.83 1.19
C LEU A 355 -1.85 16.78 -0.33
N LEU A 356 -0.88 16.04 -0.86
CA LEU A 356 -0.74 15.90 -2.30
C LEU A 356 -1.49 14.65 -2.77
N PRO A 357 -2.34 14.75 -3.80
CA PRO A 357 -3.11 13.63 -4.32
C PRO A 357 -2.28 12.37 -4.60
N ALA A 358 -1.09 12.55 -5.17
CA ALA A 358 -0.20 11.46 -5.57
C ALA A 358 0.50 10.76 -4.40
N GLY A 359 0.37 11.29 -3.17
CA GLY A 359 0.86 10.63 -1.96
C GLY A 359 0.29 9.22 -1.84
N GLY A 360 -1.00 9.03 -2.08
CA GLY A 360 -1.69 7.74 -1.87
C GLY A 360 -1.11 6.53 -2.61
N THR A 361 -0.46 6.73 -3.76
CA THR A 361 0.15 5.66 -4.55
C THR A 361 1.66 5.87 -4.79
N GLY A 362 2.33 6.74 -4.02
CA GLY A 362 3.77 6.96 -4.18
C GLY A 362 4.60 5.76 -3.71
N ILE A 363 5.68 5.41 -4.41
CA ILE A 363 6.55 4.25 -4.06
C ILE A 363 7.09 4.32 -2.62
N GLN A 364 7.19 5.50 -2.01
CA GLN A 364 7.57 5.66 -0.60
C GLN A 364 6.63 6.55 0.23
N ALA A 365 5.57 7.09 -0.39
CA ALA A 365 4.63 8.00 0.26
C ALA A 365 3.21 7.43 0.34
N SER A 366 3.02 6.16 -0.06
CA SER A 366 1.72 5.53 -0.27
C SER A 366 0.87 5.41 0.97
N PHE A 367 -0.44 5.25 0.72
CA PHE A 367 -1.40 4.87 1.73
C PHE A 367 -1.01 3.57 2.44
N LEU A 368 -0.45 2.60 1.71
CA LEU A 368 0.02 1.33 2.28
C LEU A 368 1.06 1.57 3.38
N TYR A 369 2.09 2.38 3.09
CA TYR A 369 3.12 2.69 4.09
C TYR A 369 2.59 3.56 5.23
N ALA A 370 1.69 4.51 4.93
CA ALA A 370 1.05 5.31 5.97
C ALA A 370 0.21 4.46 6.96
N VAL A 371 -0.35 3.34 6.50
CA VAL A 371 -1.12 2.40 7.33
C VAL A 371 -0.22 1.55 8.23
N THR A 372 0.99 1.21 7.76
CA THR A 372 1.94 0.41 8.52
C THR A 372 2.85 1.25 9.42
N ASP A 373 2.72 2.58 9.38
CA ASP A 373 3.54 3.54 10.11
C ASP A 373 2.75 4.22 11.24
N PHE A 374 3.46 4.82 12.20
CA PHE A 374 2.92 5.43 13.42
C PHE A 374 2.80 6.95 13.34
N GLN A 375 2.62 7.48 12.12
CA GLN A 375 2.55 8.92 11.86
C GLN A 375 1.15 9.47 12.12
N PHE A 376 1.11 10.62 12.81
CA PHE A 376 -0.12 11.38 13.06
C PHE A 376 0.07 12.82 12.61
N LEU A 377 -0.94 13.39 11.96
CA LEU A 377 -1.01 14.84 11.77
C LEU A 377 -1.55 15.47 13.04
N THR A 378 -0.68 16.20 13.74
CA THR A 378 -1.01 16.94 14.95
C THR A 378 -1.24 18.41 14.63
N ALA A 379 -2.39 18.95 15.04
CA ALA A 379 -2.69 20.37 15.00
C ALA A 379 -3.30 20.80 16.34
N GLY A 380 -2.47 21.33 17.25
CA GLY A 380 -2.87 21.60 18.63
C GLY A 380 -3.17 20.29 19.37
N GLU A 381 -4.37 20.18 19.94
CA GLU A 381 -4.82 18.97 20.66
C GLU A 381 -5.39 17.87 19.75
N LEU A 382 -5.58 18.15 18.46
CA LEU A 382 -6.09 17.18 17.49
C LEU A 382 -4.93 16.35 16.93
N ALA A 383 -5.02 15.02 17.08
CA ALA A 383 -4.13 14.05 16.43
C ALA A 383 -4.95 13.16 15.51
N ILE A 384 -4.76 13.30 14.19
CA ILE A 384 -5.44 12.49 13.18
C ILE A 384 -4.42 11.53 12.57
N TRP A 385 -4.74 10.24 12.57
CA TRP A 385 -3.90 9.23 11.92
C TRP A 385 -3.78 9.52 10.42
N THR A 386 -2.56 9.47 9.88
CA THR A 386 -2.26 9.95 8.52
C THR A 386 -3.12 9.31 7.42
N PRO A 387 -3.42 7.99 7.41
CA PRO A 387 -4.34 7.38 6.44
C PRO A 387 -5.72 8.03 6.39
N TRP A 388 -6.30 8.42 7.54
CA TRP A 388 -7.60 9.07 7.58
C TRP A 388 -7.54 10.50 7.06
N ALA A 389 -6.46 11.23 7.37
CA ALA A 389 -6.24 12.56 6.84
C ALA A 389 -6.03 12.56 5.32
N MET A 390 -5.29 11.58 4.78
CA MET A 390 -5.11 11.39 3.34
C MET A 390 -6.45 11.20 2.61
N LEU A 391 -7.30 10.31 3.12
CA LEU A 391 -8.62 10.07 2.54
C LEU A 391 -9.50 11.33 2.58
N ALA A 392 -9.49 12.06 3.70
CA ALA A 392 -10.24 13.31 3.84
C ALA A 392 -9.75 14.37 2.84
N ALA A 393 -8.43 14.50 2.66
CA ALA A 393 -7.83 15.41 1.70
C ALA A 393 -8.30 15.10 0.28
N TRP A 394 -8.20 13.84 -0.17
CA TRP A 394 -8.58 13.46 -1.54
C TRP A 394 -10.09 13.63 -1.81
N VAL A 395 -10.95 13.32 -0.83
CA VAL A 395 -12.40 13.53 -0.95
C VAL A 395 -12.74 15.02 -1.13
N LEU A 396 -11.98 15.93 -0.51
CA LEU A 396 -12.16 17.38 -0.65
C LEU A 396 -11.50 17.92 -1.93
N GLU A 397 -10.35 17.39 -2.31
CA GLU A 397 -9.56 17.81 -3.48
C GLU A 397 -10.26 17.51 -4.80
N ILE A 398 -10.88 16.34 -4.94
CA ILE A 398 -11.60 15.94 -6.16
C ILE A 398 -12.62 17.01 -6.60
N PRO A 399 -13.63 17.38 -5.78
CA PRO A 399 -14.60 18.40 -6.17
C PRO A 399 -13.97 19.79 -6.27
N LEU A 400 -12.97 20.11 -5.44
CA LEU A 400 -12.28 21.39 -5.47
C LEU A 400 -11.56 21.61 -6.81
N PHE A 401 -10.70 20.68 -7.23
CA PHE A 401 -9.96 20.78 -8.48
C PHE A 401 -10.86 20.65 -9.70
N ALA A 402 -11.90 19.81 -9.65
CA ALA A 402 -12.91 19.75 -10.70
C ALA A 402 -13.62 21.11 -10.87
N TRP A 403 -14.04 21.75 -9.77
CA TRP A 403 -14.65 23.08 -9.81
C TRP A 403 -13.68 24.15 -10.32
N LEU A 404 -12.43 24.14 -9.86
CA LEU A 404 -11.39 25.07 -10.31
C LEU A 404 -11.12 24.91 -11.81
N ALA A 405 -11.07 23.68 -12.32
CA ALA A 405 -10.91 23.39 -13.75
C ALA A 405 -12.08 23.94 -14.57
N ILE A 406 -13.32 23.71 -14.13
CA ILE A 406 -14.53 24.24 -14.81
C ILE A 406 -14.48 25.77 -14.86
N ARG A 407 -14.17 26.42 -13.74
CA ARG A 407 -14.12 27.89 -13.64
C ARG A 407 -12.98 28.48 -14.47
N ALA A 408 -11.82 27.83 -14.48
CA ALA A 408 -10.68 28.26 -15.28
C ALA A 408 -10.96 28.15 -16.79
N TYR A 409 -11.56 27.03 -17.22
CA TYR A 409 -11.94 26.82 -18.61
C TYR A 409 -13.00 27.82 -19.09
N ASP A 410 -14.05 28.06 -18.29
CA ASP A 410 -15.14 28.95 -18.66
C ASP A 410 -14.68 30.42 -18.84
N ARG A 411 -13.74 30.85 -17.99
CA ARG A 411 -13.17 32.20 -17.99
C ARG A 411 -12.01 32.41 -18.96
N HIS A 412 -11.49 31.35 -19.57
CA HIS A 412 -10.41 31.47 -20.54
C HIS A 412 -10.83 32.44 -21.66
N GLN A 413 -9.98 33.39 -22.06
CA GLN A 413 -10.25 34.23 -23.23
C GLN A 413 -9.28 33.80 -24.32
N PRO A 414 -9.77 33.52 -25.54
CA PRO A 414 -8.86 33.19 -26.63
C PRO A 414 -8.05 34.45 -26.96
N GLY A 415 -6.74 34.26 -27.03
CA GLY A 415 -5.77 35.33 -27.30
C GLY A 415 -5.56 35.56 -28.78
#